data_AF-A0A9P6MIC1-F1
#
_entry.id   AF-A0A9P6MIC1-F1
#
_cell.length_a   1.000
_cell.length_b   1.000
_cell.length_c   1.000
_cell.angle_alpha   90.00
_cell.angle_beta   90.00
_cell.angle_gamma   90.00
#
_symmetry.space_group_name_H-M   'P 1'
#
loop_
_entity.id
_entity.type
_entity.pdbx_description
1 polymer ?
#
loop_
_entity_poly.entity_id
_entity_poly.type
_entity_poly.pdbx_seq_one_letter_code
_entity_poly.pdbx_strand_id
1 'polypeptide(L)'
;MSIRPENTFAHTTFEALVNVDEQIAHLKDGAYSKPVSDERFNAAKAGLEAKGFKVTVAENKDDAFEKLKTLIPAGVTVNVAHSTTLEEIGFINYLMGETPYINIRTKILAEKDPAKQAELRRILGTTVDYFLTSMCAVTENGEMSHGDFSGTKVGGVAYGAKNVVV
;
A
#
# COMPACT_ATOMS: atom_id res chain seq x y z
N MET A 1 0.08 15.57 -22.61
CA MET A 1 0.83 14.31 -22.40
C MET A 1 2.09 14.67 -21.63
N SER A 2 2.21 14.25 -20.37
CA SER A 2 3.45 14.47 -19.61
C SER A 2 4.52 13.55 -20.17
N ILE A 3 5.59 14.09 -20.72
CA ILE A 3 6.77 13.31 -21.11
C ILE A 3 7.36 12.80 -19.79
N ARG A 4 7.30 11.49 -19.54
CA ARG A 4 7.96 10.93 -18.36
C ARG A 4 9.47 11.17 -18.53
N PRO A 5 10.19 11.63 -17.49
CA PRO A 5 11.64 11.75 -17.57
C PRO A 5 12.24 10.41 -18.01
N GLU A 6 13.15 10.43 -18.98
CA GLU A 6 13.91 9.23 -19.32
C GLU A 6 14.82 8.87 -18.15
N ASN A 7 14.83 7.59 -17.78
CA ASN A 7 15.72 7.10 -16.74
C ASN A 7 17.17 7.15 -17.25
N THR A 8 17.93 8.16 -16.80
CA THR A 8 19.36 8.33 -17.13
C THR A 8 20.26 7.26 -16.49
N PHE A 9 19.70 6.43 -15.61
CA PHE A 9 20.38 5.33 -14.92
C PHE A 9 19.89 3.97 -15.41
N ALA A 10 19.51 3.84 -16.68
CA ALA A 10 19.03 2.57 -17.25
C ALA A 10 20.02 1.39 -17.08
N HIS A 11 21.31 1.69 -16.91
CA HIS A 11 22.38 0.70 -16.67
C HIS A 11 22.61 0.38 -15.19
N THR A 12 22.04 1.17 -14.28
CA THR A 12 22.09 0.95 -12.83
C THR A 12 20.95 0.02 -12.45
N THR A 13 21.05 -1.23 -12.90
CA THR A 13 20.08 -2.28 -12.57
C THR A 13 20.31 -2.77 -11.14
N PHE A 14 19.29 -3.40 -10.54
CA PHE A 14 19.46 -4.10 -9.27
C PHE A 14 20.63 -5.10 -9.32
N GLU A 15 20.73 -5.86 -10.42
CA GLU A 15 21.80 -6.82 -10.66
C GLU A 15 23.19 -6.16 -10.70
N ALA A 16 23.33 -4.97 -11.30
CA ALA A 16 24.58 -4.23 -11.28
C ALA A 16 24.88 -3.70 -9.86
N LEU A 17 23.88 -3.13 -9.19
CA LEU A 17 23.99 -2.51 -7.88
C LEU A 17 24.43 -3.49 -6.79
N VAL A 18 23.83 -4.67 -6.71
CA VAL A 18 24.21 -5.67 -5.71
C VAL A 18 25.65 -6.15 -5.87
N ASN A 19 26.22 -6.03 -7.08
CA ASN A 19 27.61 -6.42 -7.34
C ASN A 19 28.64 -5.36 -6.94
N VAL A 20 28.24 -4.11 -6.74
CA VAL A 20 29.16 -2.99 -6.49
C VAL A 20 28.96 -2.32 -5.13
N ASP A 21 27.77 -2.41 -4.54
CA ASP A 21 27.45 -1.80 -3.25
C ASP A 21 27.46 -2.87 -2.14
N GLU A 22 28.46 -2.79 -1.27
CA GLU A 22 28.66 -3.73 -0.16
C GLU A 22 27.48 -3.73 0.83
N GLN A 23 26.73 -2.63 0.96
CA GLN A 23 25.59 -2.55 1.88
C GLN A 23 24.43 -3.45 1.44
N ILE A 24 24.26 -3.63 0.13
CA ILE A 24 23.18 -4.42 -0.47
C ILE A 24 23.68 -5.71 -1.13
N ALA A 25 24.97 -6.01 -1.07
CA ALA A 25 25.54 -7.21 -1.67
C ALA A 25 24.90 -8.51 -1.15
N HIS A 26 24.46 -8.51 0.11
CA HIS A 26 23.75 -9.63 0.74
C HIS A 26 22.37 -9.91 0.12
N LEU A 27 21.82 -9.00 -0.69
CA LEU A 27 20.53 -9.18 -1.35
C LEU A 27 20.60 -10.12 -2.57
N LYS A 28 21.80 -10.43 -3.08
CA LYS A 28 21.99 -11.38 -4.20
C LYS A 28 21.37 -12.74 -3.94
N ASP A 29 21.35 -13.17 -2.69
CA ASP A 29 20.92 -14.51 -2.30
C ASP A 29 19.39 -14.62 -2.11
N GLY A 30 18.64 -13.60 -2.54
CA GLY A 30 17.19 -13.54 -2.35
C GLY A 30 16.82 -13.37 -0.88
N ALA A 31 17.56 -12.55 -0.14
CA ALA A 31 17.37 -12.35 1.29
C ALA A 31 15.91 -11.98 1.67
N TYR A 32 15.18 -11.30 0.79
CA TYR A 32 13.77 -10.92 0.97
C TYR A 32 12.78 -11.68 0.07
N SER A 33 13.22 -12.72 -0.63
CA SER A 33 12.35 -13.56 -1.47
C SER A 33 11.90 -14.84 -0.75
N LYS A 34 12.18 -14.97 0.55
CA LYS A 34 11.80 -16.10 1.39
C LYS A 34 11.00 -15.59 2.59
N PRO A 35 10.01 -16.36 3.08
CA PRO A 35 9.35 -16.05 4.33
C PRO A 35 10.36 -15.92 5.48
N VAL A 36 10.09 -15.00 6.40
CA VAL A 36 10.85 -14.88 7.65
C VAL A 36 10.53 -16.06 8.58
N SER A 37 11.34 -16.27 9.62
CA SER A 37 11.02 -17.26 10.66
C SER A 37 9.80 -16.86 11.48
N ASP A 38 9.10 -17.85 12.04
CA ASP A 38 7.94 -17.63 12.91
C ASP A 38 8.28 -16.73 14.10
N GLU A 39 9.49 -16.83 14.65
CA GLU A 39 9.96 -15.96 15.73
C GLU A 39 9.95 -14.49 15.33
N ARG A 40 10.53 -14.15 14.17
CA ARG A 40 10.59 -12.78 13.67
C ARG A 40 9.23 -12.26 13.25
N PHE A 41 8.41 -13.12 12.65
CA PHE A 41 7.01 -12.82 12.33
C PHE A 41 6.22 -12.45 13.59
N ASN A 42 6.31 -13.27 14.63
CA ASN A 42 5.63 -13.04 15.90
C ASN A 42 6.15 -11.80 16.62
N ALA A 43 7.46 -11.54 16.55
CA ALA A 43 8.04 -10.31 17.08
C ALA A 43 7.48 -9.07 16.39
N ALA A 44 7.43 -9.03 15.05
CA ALA A 44 6.83 -7.93 14.29
C ALA A 44 5.34 -7.73 14.60
N LYS A 45 4.57 -8.81 14.70
CA LYS A 45 3.17 -8.76 15.14
C LYS A 45 3.04 -8.14 16.54
N ALA A 46 3.80 -8.62 17.51
CA ALA A 46 3.77 -8.10 18.88
C ALA A 46 4.21 -6.64 18.95
N GLY A 47 5.24 -6.26 18.16
CA GLY A 47 5.69 -4.88 18.06
C GLY A 47 4.61 -3.93 17.52
N LEU A 48 3.89 -4.34 16.49
CA LEU A 48 2.74 -3.59 15.97
C LEU A 48 1.63 -3.46 17.01
N GLU A 49 1.25 -4.57 17.65
CA GLU A 49 0.21 -4.58 18.68
C GLU A 49 0.59 -3.67 19.87
N ALA A 50 1.86 -3.68 20.29
CA ALA A 50 2.37 -2.82 21.35
C ALA A 50 2.32 -1.31 21.00
N LYS A 51 2.33 -0.96 19.70
CA LYS A 51 2.16 0.41 19.21
C LYS A 51 0.69 0.77 18.93
N GLY A 52 -0.26 -0.09 19.30
CA GLY A 52 -1.69 0.17 19.20
C GLY A 52 -2.31 -0.20 17.86
N PHE A 53 -1.58 -0.88 16.97
CA PHE A 53 -2.15 -1.40 15.73
C PHE A 53 -2.98 -2.66 16.01
N LYS A 54 -4.13 -2.77 15.34
CA LYS A 54 -4.89 -4.02 15.30
C LYS A 54 -4.32 -4.90 14.19
N VAL A 55 -3.69 -6.02 14.56
CA VAL A 55 -3.10 -6.95 13.60
C VAL A 55 -4.05 -8.12 13.34
N THR A 56 -4.28 -8.43 12.07
CA THR A 56 -5.02 -9.63 11.63
C THR A 56 -4.13 -10.41 10.68
N VAL A 57 -3.83 -11.67 11.03
CA VAL A 57 -3.02 -12.55 10.19
C VAL A 57 -3.93 -13.26 9.19
N ALA A 58 -3.55 -13.28 7.92
CA ALA A 58 -4.22 -14.04 6.87
C ALA A 58 -3.34 -15.19 6.40
N GLU A 59 -3.94 -16.37 6.19
CA GLU A 59 -3.22 -17.60 5.82
C GLU A 59 -2.77 -17.58 4.34
N ASN A 60 -3.53 -16.88 3.50
CA ASN A 60 -3.28 -16.78 2.07
C ASN A 60 -4.03 -15.56 1.49
N LYS A 61 -3.85 -15.34 0.19
CA LYS A 61 -4.45 -14.23 -0.55
C LYS A 61 -5.99 -14.20 -0.48
N ASP A 62 -6.66 -15.35 -0.50
CA ASP A 62 -8.12 -15.43 -0.56
C ASP A 62 -8.71 -15.13 0.82
N ASP A 63 -8.07 -15.64 1.87
CA ASP A 63 -8.39 -15.30 3.26
C ASP A 63 -8.15 -13.81 3.56
N ALA A 64 -7.05 -13.24 3.05
CA ALA A 64 -6.78 -11.80 3.18
C ALA A 64 -7.88 -10.95 2.50
N PHE A 65 -8.32 -11.35 1.32
CA PHE A 65 -9.40 -10.68 0.59
C PHE A 65 -10.73 -10.70 1.35
N GLU A 66 -11.13 -11.85 1.91
CA GLU A 66 -12.37 -11.96 2.68
C GLU A 66 -12.30 -11.22 4.03
N LYS A 67 -11.16 -11.27 4.72
CA LYS A 67 -10.92 -10.47 5.94
C LYS A 67 -11.01 -8.98 5.66
N LEU A 68 -10.47 -8.52 4.54
CA LEU A 68 -10.53 -7.11 4.15
C LEU A 68 -11.97 -6.65 3.87
N LYS A 69 -12.76 -7.46 3.16
CA LYS A 69 -14.18 -7.17 2.90
C LYS A 69 -15.02 -7.08 4.16
N THR A 70 -14.78 -7.98 5.11
CA THR A 70 -15.54 -8.03 6.37
C THR A 70 -15.14 -6.92 7.35
N LEU A 71 -13.92 -6.41 7.24
CA LEU A 71 -13.42 -5.30 8.07
C LEU A 71 -14.08 -3.96 7.74
N ILE A 72 -14.38 -3.72 6.46
CA ILE A 72 -14.86 -2.41 5.97
C ILE A 72 -16.39 -2.40 5.95
N PRO A 73 -17.06 -1.51 6.71
CA PRO A 73 -18.52 -1.42 6.70
C PRO A 73 -19.09 -0.99 5.36
N ALA A 74 -20.32 -1.41 5.06
CA ALA A 74 -21.06 -0.93 3.90
C ALA A 74 -21.39 0.58 4.01
N GLY A 75 -21.50 1.27 2.88
CA GLY A 75 -21.91 2.67 2.77
C GLY A 75 -20.83 3.70 3.09
N VAL A 76 -19.62 3.28 3.47
CA VAL A 76 -18.52 4.18 3.83
C VAL A 76 -17.69 4.59 2.61
N THR A 77 -16.97 5.70 2.71
CA THR A 77 -16.02 6.14 1.68
C THR A 77 -14.72 5.36 1.74
N VAL A 78 -14.31 4.83 0.58
CA VAL A 78 -13.08 4.03 0.44
C VAL A 78 -12.20 4.63 -0.65
N ASN A 79 -10.92 4.76 -0.37
CA ASN A 79 -9.90 5.01 -1.38
C ASN A 79 -8.66 4.13 -1.19
N VAL A 80 -7.90 3.95 -2.28
CA VAL A 80 -6.71 3.11 -2.32
C VAL A 80 -5.53 3.91 -2.87
N ALA A 81 -4.37 3.78 -2.23
CA ALA A 81 -3.10 4.06 -2.89
C ALA A 81 -2.72 2.91 -3.83
N HIS A 82 -1.73 3.13 -4.70
CA HIS A 82 -1.18 2.04 -5.50
C HIS A 82 -0.55 0.98 -4.59
N SER A 83 -0.89 -0.30 -4.80
CA SER A 83 -0.39 -1.41 -4.01
C SER A 83 -0.46 -2.71 -4.81
N THR A 84 0.69 -3.31 -5.08
CA THR A 84 0.78 -4.62 -5.73
C THR A 84 0.10 -5.70 -4.87
N THR A 85 0.22 -5.63 -3.55
CA THR A 85 -0.47 -6.55 -2.64
C THR A 85 -1.99 -6.50 -2.81
N LEU A 86 -2.59 -5.30 -2.87
CA LEU A 86 -4.04 -5.15 -3.08
C LEU A 86 -4.48 -5.61 -4.47
N GLU A 87 -3.61 -5.48 -5.48
CA GLU A 87 -3.84 -5.99 -6.84
C GLU A 87 -3.82 -7.53 -6.84
N GLU A 88 -2.81 -8.14 -6.20
CA GLU A 88 -2.60 -9.59 -6.15
C GLU A 88 -3.68 -10.34 -5.36
N ILE A 89 -4.17 -9.78 -4.26
CA ILE A 89 -5.32 -10.35 -3.53
C ILE A 89 -6.65 -10.07 -4.23
N GLY A 90 -6.66 -9.34 -5.35
CA GLY A 90 -7.85 -9.05 -6.14
C GLY A 90 -8.74 -7.92 -5.62
N PHE A 91 -8.34 -7.21 -4.57
CA PHE A 91 -9.16 -6.15 -3.97
C PHE A 91 -9.34 -4.94 -4.89
N ILE A 92 -8.31 -4.56 -5.65
CA ILE A 92 -8.43 -3.44 -6.60
C ILE A 92 -9.50 -3.74 -7.66
N ASN A 93 -9.50 -4.95 -8.22
CA ASN A 93 -10.49 -5.37 -9.22
C ASN A 93 -11.90 -5.41 -8.61
N TYR A 94 -12.04 -5.94 -7.40
CA TYR A 94 -13.30 -5.92 -6.66
C TYR A 94 -13.83 -4.51 -6.46
N LEU A 95 -12.98 -3.58 -5.99
CA LEU A 95 -13.35 -2.20 -5.70
C LEU A 95 -13.81 -1.43 -6.96
N MET A 96 -13.30 -1.80 -8.14
CA MET A 96 -13.70 -1.21 -9.42
C MET A 96 -15.07 -1.71 -9.93
N GLY A 97 -15.60 -2.81 -9.36
CA GLY A 97 -16.93 -3.32 -9.67
C GLY A 97 -18.04 -2.70 -8.83
N GLU A 98 -19.18 -3.37 -8.78
CA GLU A 98 -20.28 -3.02 -7.86
C GLU A 98 -19.94 -3.50 -6.46
N THR A 99 -19.74 -2.55 -5.54
CA THR A 99 -19.42 -2.81 -4.14
C THR A 99 -20.37 -2.05 -3.23
N PRO A 100 -20.52 -2.46 -1.96
CA PRO A 100 -21.27 -1.69 -0.98
C PRO A 100 -20.53 -0.40 -0.55
N TYR A 101 -19.37 -0.08 -1.11
CA TYR A 101 -18.54 1.06 -0.71
C TYR A 101 -18.73 2.25 -1.64
N ILE A 102 -18.53 3.46 -1.11
CA ILE A 102 -18.42 4.67 -1.91
C ILE A 102 -16.98 4.79 -2.40
N ASN A 103 -16.69 4.22 -3.58
CA ASN A 103 -15.36 4.24 -4.19
C ASN A 103 -14.97 5.65 -4.68
N ILE A 104 -14.07 6.30 -3.95
CA ILE A 104 -13.59 7.65 -4.26
C ILE A 104 -12.65 7.67 -5.47
N ARG A 105 -11.86 6.61 -5.69
CA ARG A 105 -10.96 6.51 -6.85
C ARG A 105 -11.74 6.64 -8.15
N THR A 106 -12.86 5.92 -8.27
CA THR A 106 -13.72 5.98 -9.46
C THR A 106 -14.32 7.37 -9.66
N LYS A 107 -14.75 8.03 -8.58
CA LYS A 107 -15.26 9.43 -8.64
C LYS A 107 -14.20 10.39 -9.16
N ILE A 108 -12.97 10.29 -8.66
CA ILE A 108 -11.85 11.12 -9.14
C ILE A 108 -11.57 10.85 -10.63
N LEU A 109 -11.48 9.58 -11.04
CA LEU A 109 -11.14 9.22 -12.43
C LEU A 109 -12.26 9.51 -13.44
N ALA A 110 -13.50 9.62 -12.98
CA ALA A 110 -14.64 10.01 -13.79
C ALA A 110 -14.57 11.48 -14.23
N GLU A 111 -14.02 12.37 -13.40
CA GLU A 111 -13.80 13.77 -13.76
C GLU A 111 -12.75 13.89 -14.87
N LYS A 112 -13.09 14.63 -15.93
CA LYS A 112 -12.29 14.77 -17.15
C LYS A 112 -11.60 16.13 -17.24
N ASP A 113 -12.09 17.13 -16.50
CA ASP A 113 -11.40 18.41 -16.32
C ASP A 113 -10.16 18.20 -15.43
N PRO A 114 -8.93 18.46 -15.92
CA PRO A 114 -7.72 18.21 -15.14
C PRO A 114 -7.62 19.02 -13.85
N ALA A 115 -8.12 20.26 -13.82
CA ALA A 115 -8.06 21.13 -12.66
C ALA A 115 -9.03 20.64 -11.58
N LYS A 116 -10.27 20.31 -11.97
CA LYS A 116 -11.26 19.73 -11.04
C LYS A 116 -10.80 18.37 -10.53
N GLN A 117 -10.22 17.54 -11.41
CA GLN A 117 -9.71 16.24 -11.02
C GLN A 117 -8.56 16.35 -10.01
N ALA A 118 -7.64 17.30 -10.21
CA ALA A 118 -6.56 17.57 -9.26
C ALA A 118 -7.11 18.04 -7.91
N GLU A 119 -8.13 18.92 -7.92
CA GLU A 119 -8.77 19.36 -6.69
C GLU A 119 -9.47 18.20 -5.98
N LEU A 120 -10.22 17.34 -6.68
CA LEU A 120 -10.84 16.14 -6.11
C LEU A 120 -9.79 15.20 -5.47
N ARG A 121 -8.62 15.03 -6.09
CA ARG A 121 -7.51 14.28 -5.47
C ARG A 121 -7.04 14.92 -4.17
N ARG A 122 -6.93 16.24 -4.13
CA ARG A 122 -6.50 16.98 -2.94
C ARG A 122 -7.51 16.90 -1.81
N ILE A 123 -8.80 17.04 -2.12
CA ILE A 123 -9.88 17.17 -1.12
C ILE A 123 -10.55 15.85 -0.73
N LEU A 124 -10.50 14.81 -1.58
CA LEU A 124 -11.12 13.51 -1.31
C LEU A 124 -10.13 12.35 -1.37
N GLY A 125 -8.98 12.52 -2.02
CA GLY A 125 -8.03 11.44 -2.25
C GLY A 125 -7.45 10.86 -0.95
N THR A 126 -7.45 11.61 0.15
CA THR A 126 -6.87 11.16 1.42
C THR A 126 -7.86 11.22 2.58
N THR A 127 -8.92 12.06 2.50
CA THR A 127 -9.91 12.24 3.56
C THR A 127 -11.12 11.34 3.34
N VAL A 128 -10.95 10.06 3.65
CA VAL A 128 -11.97 9.01 3.52
C VAL A 128 -12.17 8.28 4.83
N ASP A 129 -13.25 7.50 4.94
CA ASP A 129 -13.50 6.68 6.12
C ASP A 129 -12.49 5.53 6.21
N TYR A 130 -12.13 4.91 5.08
CA TYR A 130 -11.13 3.85 4.99
C TYR A 130 -10.15 4.10 3.84
N PHE A 131 -8.87 4.18 4.16
CA PHE A 131 -7.79 4.28 3.20
C PHE A 131 -6.92 3.04 3.22
N LEU A 132 -6.76 2.41 2.05
CA LEU A 132 -6.07 1.15 1.92
C LEU A 132 -4.75 1.33 1.17
N THR A 133 -3.72 0.66 1.64
CA THR A 133 -2.39 0.65 1.05
C THR A 133 -1.66 -0.65 1.40
N SER A 134 -0.42 -0.79 0.94
CA SER A 134 0.58 -1.69 1.52
C SER A 134 1.79 -0.90 2.01
N MET A 135 2.64 -1.55 2.81
CA MET A 135 3.93 -1.05 3.29
C MET A 135 5.10 -1.73 2.58
N CYS A 136 6.23 -1.04 2.48
CA CYS A 136 7.45 -1.61 1.90
C CYS A 136 8.18 -2.51 2.90
N ALA A 137 8.13 -2.16 4.19
CA ALA A 137 8.72 -2.95 5.26
C ALA A 137 7.95 -2.78 6.58
N VAL A 138 7.98 -3.82 7.40
CA VAL A 138 7.56 -3.82 8.80
C VAL A 138 8.71 -4.37 9.63
N THR A 139 9.11 -3.67 10.68
CA THR A 139 10.19 -4.10 11.58
C THR A 139 9.64 -4.91 12.75
N GLU A 140 10.52 -5.69 13.39
CA GLU A 140 10.20 -6.45 14.61
C GLU A 140 9.80 -5.54 15.78
N ASN A 141 10.20 -4.26 15.74
CA ASN A 141 9.81 -3.25 16.71
C ASN A 141 8.47 -2.55 16.36
N GLY A 142 7.72 -3.07 15.38
CA GLY A 142 6.43 -2.52 14.97
C GLY A 142 6.52 -1.20 14.20
N GLU A 143 7.62 -0.94 13.51
CA GLU A 143 7.76 0.25 12.65
C GLU A 143 7.42 -0.12 11.21
N MET A 144 6.68 0.76 10.54
CA MET A 144 6.34 0.59 9.14
C MET A 144 7.08 1.62 8.31
N SER A 145 7.64 1.19 7.19
CA SER A 145 8.28 2.05 6.20
C SER A 145 7.57 1.93 4.86
N HIS A 146 7.34 3.05 4.21
CA HIS A 146 6.83 3.09 2.86
C HIS A 146 7.55 4.15 2.02
N GLY A 147 7.85 3.80 0.77
CA GLY A 147 8.25 4.75 -0.26
C GLY A 147 7.05 5.10 -1.13
N ASP A 148 6.87 6.37 -1.44
CA ASP A 148 5.88 6.82 -2.42
C ASP A 148 6.47 7.87 -3.35
N PHE A 149 6.44 7.61 -4.65
CA PHE A 149 6.87 8.54 -5.68
C PHE A 149 5.96 9.77 -5.76
N SER A 150 4.66 9.56 -5.73
CA SER A 150 3.64 10.60 -5.91
C SER A 150 3.18 11.27 -4.61
N GLY A 151 3.60 10.71 -3.46
CA GLY A 151 3.16 11.14 -2.13
C GLY A 151 1.71 10.77 -1.77
N THR A 152 0.99 10.07 -2.64
CA THR A 152 -0.44 9.74 -2.48
C THR A 152 -0.75 8.94 -1.20
N LYS A 153 0.15 8.04 -0.78
CA LYS A 153 0.09 7.26 0.46
C LYS A 153 0.28 8.14 1.69
N VAL A 154 1.18 9.13 1.63
CA VAL A 154 1.62 9.90 2.82
C VAL A 154 0.44 10.61 3.49
N GLY A 155 -0.33 11.38 2.71
CA GLY A 155 -1.45 12.12 3.26
C GLY A 155 -2.57 11.23 3.81
N GLY A 156 -2.88 10.12 3.13
CA GLY A 156 -3.94 9.19 3.55
C GLY A 156 -3.55 8.38 4.79
N VAL A 157 -2.33 7.86 4.82
CA VAL A 157 -1.82 7.02 5.92
C VAL A 157 -1.53 7.84 7.18
N ALA A 158 -0.94 9.01 7.05
CA ALA A 158 -0.45 9.77 8.21
C ALA A 158 -1.51 10.64 8.88
N TYR A 159 -2.54 11.08 8.16
CA TYR A 159 -3.44 12.12 8.68
C TYR A 159 -4.88 12.07 8.15
N GLY A 160 -5.06 11.94 6.84
CA GLY A 160 -6.35 12.27 6.20
C GLY A 160 -7.47 11.28 6.50
N ALA A 161 -7.16 9.98 6.52
CA ALA A 161 -8.18 8.94 6.61
C ALA A 161 -8.61 8.69 8.06
N LYS A 162 -9.89 8.39 8.29
CA LYS A 162 -10.37 8.02 9.63
C LYS A 162 -9.83 6.67 10.08
N ASN A 163 -9.71 5.72 9.14
CA ASN A 163 -9.13 4.41 9.35
C ASN A 163 -8.17 4.09 8.22
N VAL A 164 -7.03 3.49 8.55
CA VAL A 164 -6.02 3.05 7.59
C VAL A 164 -5.88 1.54 7.70
N VAL A 165 -5.92 0.86 6.55
CA VAL A 165 -5.64 -0.58 6.45
C VAL A 165 -4.41 -0.74 5.56
N VAL A 166 -3.45 -1.52 6.05
CA VAL A 166 -2.10 -1.64 5.49
C VAL A 166 -1.75 -3.09 5.20
#